data_AF-A0A355DPN4-F1
#
_entry.id   AF-A0A355DPN4-F1
#
_cell.length_a   1.000
_cell.length_b   1.000
_cell.length_c   1.000
_cell.angle_alpha   90.00
_cell.angle_beta   90.00
_cell.angle_gamma   90.00
#
_symmetry.space_group_name_H-M   'P 1'
#
loop_
_entity.id
_entity.type
_entity.pdbx_description
1 polymer ?
#
loop_
_entity_poly.entity_id
_entity_poly.type
_entity_poly.pdbx_seq_one_letter_code
_entity_poly.pdbx_strand_id
1 'polypeptide(L)'
;MLKITKLVNSTSVERLVKLWAQRYVPDLSTLSSVEGSFTISELVAVASTEGRTKTVAEVLHLIQIQCERAGMKTNALFSYVPNVVNLAEARRLAQFGAKVYQKAMEVYLQQSPSITALAAMQRAVTPNSSEGTINLSSNAFSHWAKKAIELPAIEQLYAALEPSLVELQEQHLISKDPRTIGFINTQFHFTAKLILQKLTLPEQVLVSPYLKFVEEQACIPWTRLCAAAAKHEPGSPTLTVVEQMLPLSHEIAKTVYSQCIKLFPHHQSRRGGLSDLGVTASTIRDLNMFQSYLWLCVLEENMGLIKNELIPLCVMVFPSVDVAWELVRDMTKLLMNEVLAYVEPDFKPLVLPYTQAMEQLFSNLEMKAAELSAGFKKFVADSMESHALGVE
;
A
#
# COMPACT_ATOMS: atom_id res chain seq x y z
N MET A 1 -6.26 -10.96 -0.18
CA MET A 1 -5.61 -9.93 0.69
C MET A 1 -5.67 -10.35 2.16
N LEU A 2 -4.73 -9.87 2.99
CA LEU A 2 -4.46 -10.31 4.38
C LEU A 2 -4.13 -11.81 4.57
N LYS A 3 -3.99 -12.58 3.48
CA LYS A 3 -3.57 -13.98 3.56
C LYS A 3 -2.11 -14.04 3.98
N ILE A 4 -1.86 -14.61 5.15
CA ILE A 4 -0.51 -14.85 5.65
C ILE A 4 0.10 -15.99 4.84
N THR A 5 1.25 -15.70 4.23
CA THR A 5 2.00 -16.67 3.44
C THR A 5 3.38 -16.77 4.04
N LYS A 6 3.75 -17.97 4.50
CA LYS A 6 5.07 -18.23 5.03
C LYS A 6 6.11 -18.13 3.91
N LEU A 7 7.14 -17.33 4.12
CA LEU A 7 8.27 -17.26 3.20
C LEU A 7 9.15 -18.51 3.37
N VAL A 8 9.55 -19.10 2.25
CA VAL A 8 10.48 -20.23 2.20
C VAL A 8 11.89 -19.69 1.97
N ASN A 9 12.87 -20.23 2.68
CA ASN A 9 14.27 -19.87 2.46
C ASN A 9 14.74 -20.43 1.10
N SER A 10 14.84 -19.56 0.10
CA SER A 10 15.41 -19.87 -1.21
C SER A 10 16.03 -18.61 -1.80
N THR A 11 17.02 -18.76 -2.68
CA THR A 11 17.70 -17.62 -3.31
C THR A 11 16.73 -16.74 -4.09
N SER A 12 15.75 -17.33 -4.79
CA SER A 12 14.71 -16.60 -5.54
C SER A 12 13.83 -15.74 -4.62
N VAL A 13 13.42 -16.28 -3.47
CA VAL A 13 12.64 -15.54 -2.46
C VAL A 13 13.47 -14.40 -1.87
N GLU A 14 14.71 -14.68 -1.45
CA GLU A 14 15.61 -13.67 -0.87
C GLU A 14 15.87 -12.49 -1.83
N ARG A 15 16.01 -12.77 -3.14
CA ARG A 15 16.17 -11.73 -4.16
C ARG A 15 14.92 -10.86 -4.27
N LEU A 16 13.73 -11.47 -4.40
CA LEU A 16 12.49 -10.70 -4.50
C LEU A 16 12.21 -9.88 -3.24
N VAL A 17 12.49 -10.42 -2.06
CA VAL A 17 12.33 -9.68 -0.81
C VAL A 17 13.23 -8.46 -0.77
N LYS A 18 14.50 -8.58 -1.18
CA LYS A 18 15.43 -7.44 -1.29
C LYS A 18 14.96 -6.39 -2.29
N LEU A 19 14.45 -6.81 -3.45
CA LEU A 19 13.91 -5.89 -4.45
C LEU A 19 12.66 -5.18 -3.92
N TRP A 20 11.77 -5.92 -3.25
CA TRP A 20 10.55 -5.36 -2.69
C TRP A 20 10.83 -4.32 -1.61
N ALA A 21 11.83 -4.57 -0.75
CA ALA A 21 12.22 -3.66 0.33
C ALA A 21 12.59 -2.25 -0.17
N GLN A 22 13.08 -2.12 -1.41
CA GLN A 22 13.45 -0.84 -2.02
C GLN A 22 12.26 0.14 -2.11
N ARG A 23 11.02 -0.36 -2.11
CA ARG A 23 9.80 0.45 -2.17
C ARG A 23 9.55 1.27 -0.91
N TYR A 24 10.18 0.94 0.21
CA TYR A 24 9.96 1.62 1.49
C TYR A 24 10.98 2.72 1.78
N VAL A 25 11.92 2.98 0.87
CA VAL A 25 12.75 4.16 0.94
C VAL A 25 11.86 5.39 0.73
N PRO A 26 11.81 6.36 1.67
CA PRO A 26 11.06 7.59 1.55
C PRO A 26 11.42 8.35 0.29
N ASP A 27 10.39 8.76 -0.43
CA ASP A 27 10.54 9.70 -1.53
C ASP A 27 10.64 11.12 -0.95
N LEU A 28 11.87 11.55 -0.71
CA LEU A 28 12.16 12.86 -0.13
C LEU A 28 11.80 14.03 -1.05
N SER A 29 11.59 13.76 -2.35
CA SER A 29 11.09 14.78 -3.28
C SER A 29 9.64 15.16 -2.95
N THR A 30 8.80 14.20 -2.54
CA THR A 30 7.42 14.47 -2.11
C THR A 30 7.35 15.23 -0.78
N LEU A 31 8.34 15.06 0.09
CA LEU A 31 8.41 15.76 1.38
C LEU A 31 8.85 17.21 1.25
N SER A 32 9.52 17.57 0.15
CA SER A 32 9.85 18.96 -0.18
C SER A 32 8.65 19.82 -0.61
N SER A 33 7.53 19.18 -0.95
CA SER A 33 6.28 19.86 -1.32
C SER A 33 5.45 20.33 -0.11
N VAL A 34 5.81 19.85 1.09
CA VAL A 34 5.30 20.37 2.35
C VAL A 34 6.18 21.56 2.73
N GLU A 35 5.60 22.75 2.90
CA GLU A 35 6.33 23.94 3.35
C GLU A 35 7.17 23.62 4.60
N GLY A 36 8.48 23.48 4.41
CA GLY A 36 9.41 23.17 5.47
C GLY A 36 10.70 22.58 4.95
N SER A 37 11.82 23.14 5.41
CA SER A 37 13.11 22.48 5.33
C SER A 37 13.48 22.04 6.74
N PHE A 38 14.28 20.99 6.86
CA PHE A 38 14.88 20.59 8.12
C PHE A 38 16.38 20.37 7.95
N THR A 39 17.11 20.53 9.03
CA THR A 39 18.55 20.38 9.13
C THR A 39 18.92 18.94 9.47
N ILE A 40 20.15 18.53 9.15
CA ILE A 40 20.63 17.19 9.51
C ILE A 40 20.70 17.04 11.03
N SER A 41 20.96 18.11 11.76
CA SER A 41 20.93 18.11 13.22
C SER A 41 19.55 17.75 13.77
N GLU A 42 18.47 18.26 13.18
CA GLU A 42 17.09 17.90 13.56
C GLU A 42 16.80 16.44 13.24
N LEU A 43 17.20 15.95 12.06
CA LEU A 43 17.03 14.53 11.71
C LEU A 43 17.81 13.60 12.64
N VAL A 44 19.05 13.95 12.98
CA VAL A 44 19.88 13.19 13.93
C VAL A 44 19.27 13.22 15.33
N ALA A 45 18.72 14.36 15.76
CA ALA A 45 18.06 14.48 17.05
C ALA A 45 16.83 13.57 17.12
N VAL A 46 15.98 13.55 16.08
CA VAL A 46 14.80 12.67 16.02
C VAL A 46 15.20 11.20 15.86
N ALA A 47 16.26 10.90 15.11
CA ALA A 47 16.76 9.53 14.93
C ALA A 47 17.41 8.96 16.20
N SER A 48 17.83 9.80 17.16
CA SER A 48 18.39 9.35 18.45
C SER A 48 17.40 8.50 19.25
N THR A 49 17.88 7.71 20.20
CA THR A 49 17.00 6.90 21.07
C THR A 49 15.98 7.77 21.83
N GLU A 50 16.40 8.93 22.33
CA GLU A 50 15.49 9.87 23.00
C GLU A 50 14.47 10.45 22.02
N GLY A 51 14.92 10.86 20.83
CA GLY A 51 14.06 11.36 19.75
C GLY A 51 13.01 10.33 19.34
N ARG A 52 13.42 9.10 19.02
CA ARG A 52 12.51 8.00 18.67
C ARG A 52 11.54 7.69 19.80
N THR A 53 11.97 7.75 21.06
CA THR A 53 11.07 7.55 22.21
C THR A 53 9.98 8.61 22.26
N LYS A 54 10.33 9.90 22.05
CA LYS A 54 9.36 11.00 21.99
C LYS A 54 8.40 10.84 20.82
N THR A 55 8.93 10.60 19.62
CA THR A 55 8.12 10.39 18.41
C THR A 55 7.19 9.19 18.57
N VAL A 56 7.65 8.08 19.15
CA VAL A 56 6.79 6.90 19.40
C VAL A 56 5.69 7.24 20.41
N ALA A 57 6.00 7.95 21.49
CA ALA A 57 4.97 8.34 22.46
C ALA A 57 3.88 9.20 21.81
N GLU A 58 4.28 10.15 20.96
CA GLU A 58 3.36 10.97 20.18
C GLU A 58 2.54 10.14 19.19
N VAL A 59 3.18 9.29 18.39
CA VAL A 59 2.49 8.44 17.40
C VAL A 59 1.53 7.46 18.07
N LEU A 60 1.90 6.86 19.21
CA LEU A 60 1.01 5.96 19.97
C LEU A 60 -0.23 6.71 20.48
N HIS A 61 -0.07 7.94 20.96
CA HIS A 61 -1.20 8.79 21.31
C HIS A 61 -2.09 9.11 20.10
N LEU A 62 -1.47 9.44 18.96
CA LEU A 62 -2.20 9.69 17.71
C LEU A 62 -2.93 8.45 17.20
N ILE A 63 -2.34 7.25 17.28
CA ILE A 63 -2.96 6.00 16.83
C ILE A 63 -4.32 5.78 17.52
N GLN A 64 -4.41 6.02 18.83
CA GLN A 64 -5.65 5.82 19.59
C GLN A 64 -6.81 6.67 19.03
N ILE A 65 -6.52 7.91 18.62
CA ILE A 65 -7.53 8.88 18.17
C ILE A 65 -7.75 8.78 16.65
N GLN A 66 -6.66 8.72 15.87
CA GLN A 66 -6.71 8.79 14.41
C GLN A 66 -7.20 7.49 13.78
N CYS A 67 -6.98 6.31 14.39
CA CYS A 67 -7.57 5.06 13.90
C CYS A 67 -9.09 5.10 13.94
N GLU A 68 -9.68 5.56 15.05
CA GLU A 68 -11.13 5.68 15.20
C GLU A 68 -11.69 6.74 14.23
N ARG A 69 -11.03 7.89 14.13
CA ARG A 69 -11.40 8.94 13.17
C ARG A 69 -11.33 8.44 11.72
N ALA A 70 -10.29 7.69 11.37
CA ALA A 70 -10.15 7.05 10.07
C ALA A 70 -11.26 6.03 9.83
N GLY A 71 -11.62 5.22 10.83
CA GLY A 71 -12.74 4.29 10.78
C GLY A 71 -14.07 4.99 10.53
N MET A 72 -14.35 6.09 11.24
CA MET A 72 -15.55 6.90 11.02
C MET A 72 -15.58 7.55 9.62
N LYS A 73 -14.45 8.12 9.17
CA LYS A 73 -14.34 8.72 7.84
C LYS A 73 -14.53 7.67 6.74
N THR A 74 -14.00 6.47 6.94
CA THR A 74 -14.21 5.33 6.05
C THR A 74 -15.68 4.93 6.06
N ASN A 75 -16.29 4.76 7.24
CA ASN A 75 -17.70 4.40 7.35
C ASN A 75 -18.61 5.43 6.64
N ALA A 76 -18.35 6.72 6.80
CA ALA A 76 -19.07 7.79 6.11
C ALA A 76 -18.92 7.67 4.57
N LEU A 77 -17.72 7.34 4.08
CA LEU A 77 -17.47 7.14 2.66
C LEU A 77 -18.25 5.95 2.10
N PHE A 78 -18.35 4.85 2.85
CA PHE A 78 -19.06 3.64 2.45
C PHE A 78 -20.56 3.64 2.80
N SER A 79 -21.06 4.68 3.47
CA SER A 79 -22.43 4.74 4.04
C SER A 79 -23.59 4.60 3.04
N TYR A 80 -23.34 4.88 1.76
CA TYR A 80 -24.32 4.74 0.69
C TYR A 80 -24.40 3.31 0.13
N VAL A 81 -23.45 2.43 0.49
CA VAL A 81 -23.55 0.99 0.28
C VAL A 81 -24.15 0.37 1.55
N PRO A 82 -25.40 -0.10 1.52
CA PRO A 82 -26.04 -0.62 2.71
C PRO A 82 -25.25 -1.81 3.28
N ASN A 83 -25.09 -1.80 4.62
CA ASN A 83 -24.61 -2.91 5.44
C ASN A 83 -23.20 -3.45 5.16
N VAL A 84 -22.28 -2.64 4.63
CA VAL A 84 -20.86 -3.07 4.46
C VAL A 84 -20.18 -3.30 5.81
N VAL A 85 -20.25 -2.29 6.69
CA VAL A 85 -19.73 -2.34 8.05
C VAL A 85 -20.66 -1.50 8.92
N ASN A 86 -21.15 -2.03 10.03
CA ASN A 86 -21.90 -1.21 10.99
C ASN A 86 -20.95 -0.42 11.91
N LEU A 87 -21.44 0.57 12.66
CA LEU A 87 -20.57 1.42 13.49
C LEU A 87 -19.77 0.62 14.54
N ALA A 88 -20.36 -0.41 15.14
CA ALA A 88 -19.67 -1.23 16.15
C ALA A 88 -18.55 -2.05 15.50
N GLU A 89 -18.80 -2.60 14.32
CA GLU A 89 -17.81 -3.32 13.53
C GLU A 89 -16.70 -2.40 13.00
N ALA A 90 -17.03 -1.20 12.55
CA ALA A 90 -16.04 -0.19 12.13
C ALA A 90 -15.09 0.16 13.26
N ARG A 91 -15.62 0.34 14.48
CA ARG A 91 -14.82 0.58 15.69
C ARG A 91 -13.94 -0.62 16.02
N ARG A 92 -14.50 -1.83 15.99
CA ARG A 92 -13.74 -3.07 16.23
C ARG A 92 -12.58 -3.19 15.24
N LEU A 93 -12.83 -3.09 13.93
CA LEU A 93 -11.80 -3.16 12.90
C LEU A 93 -10.73 -2.07 13.08
N ALA A 94 -11.13 -0.84 13.42
CA ALA A 94 -10.18 0.25 13.69
C ALA A 94 -9.30 -0.03 14.91
N GLN A 95 -9.82 -0.66 15.96
CA GLN A 95 -9.04 -1.06 17.14
C GLN A 95 -8.01 -2.14 16.82
N PHE A 96 -8.37 -3.16 16.03
CA PHE A 96 -7.41 -4.17 15.59
C PHE A 96 -6.40 -3.59 14.60
N GLY A 97 -6.81 -2.67 13.72
CA GLY A 97 -5.89 -1.89 12.89
C GLY A 97 -4.88 -1.08 13.71
N ALA A 98 -5.33 -0.46 14.81
CA ALA A 98 -4.46 0.27 15.73
C ALA A 98 -3.36 -0.62 16.32
N LYS A 99 -3.66 -1.87 16.69
CA LYS A 99 -2.65 -2.83 17.18
C LYS A 99 -1.53 -3.09 16.16
N VAL A 100 -1.85 -3.15 14.87
CA VAL A 100 -0.84 -3.32 13.81
C VAL A 100 0.10 -2.11 13.77
N TYR A 101 -0.44 -0.90 13.82
CA TYR A 101 0.37 0.33 13.86
C TYR A 101 1.22 0.44 15.14
N GLN A 102 0.66 0.10 16.30
CA GLN A 102 1.39 0.08 17.57
C GLN A 102 2.59 -0.85 17.48
N LYS A 103 2.39 -2.05 16.93
CA LYS A 103 3.47 -3.03 16.76
C LYS A 103 4.55 -2.55 15.80
N ALA A 104 4.19 -1.83 14.73
CA ALA A 104 5.16 -1.21 13.84
C ALA A 104 6.03 -0.16 14.58
N MET A 105 5.43 0.60 15.51
CA MET A 105 6.14 1.59 16.31
C MET A 105 7.07 0.97 17.36
N GLU A 106 6.72 -0.20 17.92
CA GLU A 106 7.63 -0.97 18.77
C GLU A 106 8.89 -1.37 18.00
N VAL A 107 8.74 -1.87 16.77
CA VAL A 107 9.87 -2.25 15.90
C VAL A 107 10.70 -1.03 15.52
N TYR A 108 10.05 0.10 15.20
CA TYR A 108 10.73 1.38 14.99
C TYR A 108 11.56 1.78 16.22
N LEU A 109 11.04 1.69 17.44
CA LEU A 109 11.78 2.07 18.64
C LEU A 109 13.04 1.22 18.84
N GLN A 110 12.94 -0.09 18.59
CA GLN A 110 14.03 -1.06 18.75
C GLN A 110 15.20 -0.84 17.78
N GLN A 111 14.97 -0.12 16.67
CA GLN A 111 15.95 0.10 15.61
C GLN A 111 16.64 1.45 15.68
N SER A 112 16.86 1.94 16.89
CA SER A 112 17.64 3.15 17.12
C SER A 112 19.04 3.02 16.48
N PRO A 113 19.46 3.93 15.59
CA PRO A 113 20.81 3.90 15.03
C PRO A 113 21.85 4.02 16.14
N SER A 114 22.97 3.31 16.00
CA SER A 114 24.08 3.41 16.96
C SER A 114 24.60 4.86 17.07
N ILE A 115 25.11 5.22 18.25
CA ILE A 115 25.72 6.53 18.50
C ILE A 115 26.83 6.82 17.48
N THR A 116 27.63 5.82 17.12
CA THR A 116 28.69 5.94 16.11
C THR A 116 28.14 6.29 14.73
N ALA A 117 26.99 5.72 14.36
CA ALA A 117 26.32 6.06 13.11
C ALA A 117 25.83 7.51 13.15
N LEU A 118 25.14 7.93 14.22
CA LEU A 118 24.64 9.31 14.39
C LEU A 118 25.78 10.34 14.37
N ALA A 119 26.91 10.04 15.03
CA ALA A 119 28.09 10.91 15.04
C ALA A 119 28.80 10.97 13.67
N ALA A 120 28.68 9.93 12.84
CA ALA A 120 29.14 9.98 11.44
C ALA A 120 28.22 10.86 10.58
N MET A 121 26.91 10.87 10.84
CA MET A 121 25.94 11.73 10.14
C MET A 121 26.26 13.21 10.34
N GLN A 122 26.56 13.63 11.58
CA GLN A 122 26.90 15.02 11.89
C GLN A 122 28.22 15.47 11.23
N ARG A 123 29.20 14.57 11.10
CA ARG A 123 30.52 14.87 10.53
C ARG A 123 30.54 14.94 9.00
N ALA A 124 29.68 14.19 8.31
CA ALA A 124 29.66 14.16 6.83
C ALA A 124 29.18 15.48 6.17
N VAL A 125 28.71 16.45 6.96
CA VAL A 125 27.96 17.64 6.51
C VAL A 125 28.74 18.94 6.74
N THR A 126 29.85 18.89 7.48
CA THR A 126 30.74 20.02 7.69
C THR A 126 32.09 19.71 7.00
N PRO A 127 32.67 20.56 6.12
CA PRO A 127 32.44 22.00 5.88
C PRO A 127 32.25 22.39 4.38
N ASN A 128 31.40 23.40 4.10
CA ASN A 128 31.56 24.44 3.04
C ASN A 128 30.26 25.04 2.44
N SER A 129 29.06 24.76 2.96
CA SER A 129 27.87 25.55 2.60
C SER A 129 27.36 26.34 3.81
N SER A 130 27.64 27.64 3.79
CA SER A 130 26.81 28.63 4.48
C SER A 130 25.36 28.43 4.01
N GLU A 131 24.44 28.27 4.96
CA GLU A 131 23.07 27.73 4.85
C GLU A 131 23.02 26.20 4.88
N GLY A 132 22.79 25.67 6.10
CA GLY A 132 22.67 24.25 6.44
C GLY A 132 21.38 23.59 5.96
N THR A 133 20.95 23.93 4.75
CA THR A 133 19.82 23.32 4.06
C THR A 133 20.30 22.06 3.36
N ILE A 134 19.62 20.93 3.59
CA ILE A 134 20.01 19.64 3.01
C ILE A 134 19.88 19.71 1.49
N ASN A 135 21.00 19.61 0.76
CA ASN A 135 20.94 19.26 -0.65
C ASN A 135 20.71 17.73 -0.75
N LEU A 136 19.43 17.37 -0.83
CA LEU A 136 18.89 16.00 -0.88
C LEU A 136 19.36 15.22 -2.13
N SER A 137 19.92 15.90 -3.12
CA SER A 137 20.50 15.28 -4.32
C SER A 137 21.97 14.86 -4.17
N SER A 138 22.60 15.14 -3.02
CA SER A 138 24.00 14.77 -2.80
C SER A 138 24.16 13.26 -2.59
N ASN A 139 25.10 12.65 -3.32
CA ASN A 139 25.47 11.23 -3.17
C ASN A 139 25.84 10.88 -1.72
N ALA A 140 26.39 11.84 -0.96
CA ALA A 140 26.72 11.67 0.45
C ALA A 140 25.48 11.44 1.33
N PHE A 141 24.41 12.23 1.17
CA PHE A 141 23.15 12.04 1.90
C PHE A 141 22.51 10.68 1.53
N SER A 142 22.54 10.31 0.25
CA SER A 142 21.93 9.07 -0.24
C SER A 142 22.50 7.79 0.38
N HIS A 143 23.80 7.73 0.69
CA HIS A 143 24.43 6.50 1.16
C HIS A 143 24.16 6.21 2.65
N TRP A 144 24.10 7.24 3.50
CA TRP A 144 23.87 7.06 4.94
C TRP A 144 22.41 7.23 5.34
N ALA A 145 21.67 8.17 4.73
CA ALA A 145 20.25 8.36 5.01
C ALA A 145 19.50 7.07 4.70
N LYS A 146 19.91 6.37 3.64
CA LYS A 146 19.45 5.02 3.34
C LYS A 146 19.58 4.09 4.55
N LYS A 147 20.70 4.03 5.26
CA LYS A 147 20.85 3.13 6.43
C LYS A 147 20.05 3.56 7.67
N ALA A 148 19.79 4.86 7.84
CA ALA A 148 19.01 5.38 8.97
C ALA A 148 17.50 5.32 8.75
N ILE A 149 17.09 5.26 7.48
CA ILE A 149 15.70 5.32 7.01
C ILE A 149 15.23 3.95 6.48
N GLU A 150 16.16 3.07 6.11
CA GLU A 150 15.89 1.70 5.70
C GLU A 150 15.19 0.98 6.86
N LEU A 151 14.04 0.41 6.52
CA LEU A 151 13.34 -0.55 7.36
C LEU A 151 14.30 -1.65 7.81
N PRO A 152 13.99 -2.41 8.87
CA PRO A 152 14.71 -3.67 9.05
C PRO A 152 14.53 -4.52 7.80
N ALA A 153 15.27 -5.64 7.73
CA ALA A 153 14.88 -6.73 6.86
C ALA A 153 13.36 -6.90 6.95
N ILE A 154 12.66 -6.66 5.84
CA ILE A 154 11.19 -6.47 5.85
C ILE A 154 10.48 -7.74 6.34
N GLU A 155 11.17 -8.89 6.28
CA GLU A 155 10.74 -10.13 6.91
C GLU A 155 10.66 -10.04 8.43
N GLN A 156 11.59 -9.33 9.09
CA GLN A 156 11.57 -9.13 10.54
C GLN A 156 10.42 -8.21 10.97
N LEU A 157 10.20 -7.13 10.21
CA LEU A 157 9.03 -6.27 10.44
C LEU A 157 7.75 -7.06 10.23
N TYR A 158 7.65 -7.83 9.16
CA TYR A 158 6.50 -8.69 8.90
C TYR A 158 6.26 -9.70 10.02
N ALA A 159 7.28 -10.44 10.43
CA ALA A 159 7.18 -11.43 11.51
C ALA A 159 6.74 -10.80 12.83
N ALA A 160 7.18 -9.58 13.12
CA ALA A 160 6.74 -8.85 14.30
C ALA A 160 5.26 -8.40 14.21
N LEU A 161 4.78 -8.05 13.03
CA LEU A 161 3.40 -7.62 12.77
C LEU A 161 2.41 -8.79 12.60
N GLU A 162 2.91 -9.97 12.20
CA GLU A 162 2.11 -11.14 11.83
C GLU A 162 1.02 -11.48 12.86
N PRO A 163 1.27 -11.54 14.18
CA PRO A 163 0.22 -11.85 15.15
C PRO A 163 -0.95 -10.85 15.11
N SER A 164 -0.66 -9.55 15.03
CA SER A 164 -1.69 -8.50 14.95
C SER A 164 -2.45 -8.54 13.61
N LEU A 165 -1.77 -8.96 12.53
CA LEU A 165 -2.39 -9.15 11.21
C LEU A 165 -3.31 -10.37 11.19
N VAL A 166 -2.94 -11.48 11.84
CA VAL A 166 -3.81 -12.66 12.04
C VAL A 166 -5.09 -12.22 12.75
N GLU A 167 -4.96 -11.53 13.88
CA GLU A 167 -6.13 -11.08 14.66
C GLU A 167 -7.06 -10.19 13.81
N LEU A 168 -6.50 -9.25 13.04
CA LEU A 168 -7.28 -8.41 12.14
C LEU A 168 -7.96 -9.22 11.03
N GLN A 169 -7.27 -10.22 10.48
CA GLN A 169 -7.83 -11.13 9.48
C GLN A 169 -9.00 -11.93 10.07
N GLU A 170 -8.89 -12.42 11.30
CA GLU A 170 -10.01 -13.12 11.98
C GLU A 170 -11.21 -12.19 12.16
N GLN A 171 -10.99 -10.92 12.54
CA GLN A 171 -12.08 -9.96 12.65
C GLN A 171 -12.75 -9.65 11.31
N HIS A 172 -11.97 -9.62 10.23
CA HIS A 172 -12.49 -9.52 8.87
C HIS A 172 -13.30 -10.75 8.47
N LEU A 173 -12.88 -11.96 8.85
CA LEU A 173 -13.62 -13.19 8.54
C LEU A 173 -14.92 -13.33 9.35
N ILE A 174 -14.98 -12.74 10.55
CA ILE A 174 -16.22 -12.63 11.35
C ILE A 174 -17.21 -11.66 10.68
N SER A 175 -16.71 -10.69 9.90
CA SER A 175 -17.56 -9.80 9.13
C SER A 175 -18.32 -10.59 8.08
N LYS A 176 -19.65 -10.52 8.12
CA LYS A 176 -20.53 -11.24 7.17
C LYS A 176 -20.37 -10.73 5.73
N ASP A 177 -19.81 -9.54 5.57
CA ASP A 177 -19.60 -8.91 4.28
C ASP A 177 -18.12 -9.00 3.86
N PRO A 178 -17.79 -9.70 2.74
CA PRO A 178 -16.42 -9.74 2.23
C PRO A 178 -15.90 -8.34 1.85
N ARG A 179 -16.79 -7.35 1.71
CA ARG A 179 -16.44 -5.96 1.42
C ARG A 179 -15.75 -5.22 2.58
N THR A 180 -15.68 -5.82 3.74
CA THR A 180 -14.93 -5.27 4.87
C THR A 180 -13.43 -5.11 4.60
N ILE A 181 -12.85 -5.83 3.62
CA ILE A 181 -11.45 -5.61 3.20
C ILE A 181 -11.22 -4.22 2.59
N GLY A 182 -12.19 -3.69 1.83
CA GLY A 182 -12.10 -2.34 1.25
C GLY A 182 -12.17 -1.25 2.32
N PHE A 183 -12.96 -1.51 3.37
CA PHE A 183 -12.99 -0.69 4.57
C PHE A 183 -11.62 -0.68 5.26
N ILE A 184 -11.04 -1.85 5.54
CA ILE A 184 -9.73 -1.98 6.22
C ILE A 184 -8.64 -1.23 5.44
N ASN A 185 -8.54 -1.46 4.12
CA ASN A 185 -7.57 -0.76 3.26
C ASN A 185 -7.73 0.77 3.34
N THR A 186 -8.97 1.27 3.22
CA THR A 186 -9.23 2.71 3.31
C THR A 186 -8.93 3.27 4.71
N GLN A 187 -9.26 2.52 5.76
CA GLN A 187 -9.01 2.92 7.14
C GLN A 187 -7.51 2.99 7.44
N PHE A 188 -6.71 2.06 6.94
CA PHE A 188 -5.24 2.10 7.05
C PHE A 188 -4.69 3.34 6.34
N HIS A 189 -5.09 3.57 5.10
CA HIS A 189 -4.68 4.76 4.35
C HIS A 189 -4.99 6.06 5.10
N PHE A 190 -6.23 6.23 5.59
CA PHE A 190 -6.59 7.43 6.35
C PHE A 190 -5.85 7.53 7.68
N THR A 191 -5.59 6.42 8.36
CA THR A 191 -4.83 6.41 9.61
C THR A 191 -3.41 6.91 9.38
N ALA A 192 -2.68 6.32 8.43
CA ALA A 192 -1.31 6.73 8.09
C ALA A 192 -1.25 8.22 7.72
N LYS A 193 -2.18 8.68 6.86
CA LYS A 193 -2.26 10.09 6.46
C LYS A 193 -2.51 11.02 7.64
N LEU A 194 -3.48 10.71 8.50
CA LEU A 194 -3.84 11.55 9.64
C LEU A 194 -2.73 11.62 10.69
N ILE A 195 -1.95 10.54 10.86
CA ILE A 195 -0.76 10.53 11.73
C ILE A 195 0.33 11.42 11.13
N LEU A 196 0.71 11.21 9.87
CA LEU A 196 1.78 11.97 9.21
C LEU A 196 1.53 13.48 9.21
N GLN A 197 0.27 13.90 9.05
CA GLN A 197 -0.13 15.31 9.11
C GLN A 197 0.09 15.99 10.47
N LYS A 198 0.41 15.23 11.53
CA LYS A 198 0.69 15.74 12.87
C LYS A 198 2.17 15.74 13.23
N LEU A 199 2.99 15.02 12.47
CA LEU A 199 4.42 14.88 12.73
C LEU A 199 5.23 15.98 12.05
N THR A 200 6.39 16.30 12.63
CA THR A 200 7.39 17.16 11.99
C THR A 200 8.01 16.47 10.77
N LEU A 201 8.61 17.23 9.85
CA LEU A 201 9.23 16.65 8.65
C LEU A 201 10.31 15.58 8.96
N PRO A 202 11.25 15.78 9.90
CA PRO A 202 12.21 14.74 10.26
C PRO A 202 11.54 13.45 10.78
N GLU A 203 10.45 13.59 11.53
CA GLU A 203 9.68 12.43 12.01
C GLU A 203 8.96 11.73 10.87
N GLN A 204 8.34 12.47 9.95
CA GLN A 204 7.71 11.89 8.77
C GLN A 204 8.70 11.08 7.92
N VAL A 205 9.92 11.59 7.73
CA VAL A 205 10.99 10.86 7.01
C VAL A 205 11.26 9.51 7.65
N LEU A 206 11.35 9.45 8.98
CA LEU A 206 11.74 8.23 9.71
C LEU A 206 10.57 7.26 9.93
N VAL A 207 9.35 7.78 10.09
CA VAL A 207 8.16 6.98 10.44
C VAL A 207 7.37 6.53 9.21
N SER A 208 7.38 7.30 8.11
CA SER A 208 6.59 6.98 6.91
C SER A 208 6.89 5.61 6.28
N PRO A 209 8.13 5.06 6.28
CA PRO A 209 8.37 3.69 5.82
C PRO A 209 7.55 2.64 6.55
N TYR A 210 7.44 2.75 7.87
CA TYR A 210 6.72 1.80 8.71
C TYR A 210 5.21 1.93 8.52
N LEU A 211 4.69 3.16 8.42
CA LEU A 211 3.26 3.38 8.16
C LEU A 211 2.86 2.89 6.77
N LYS A 212 3.70 3.14 5.76
CA LYS A 212 3.52 2.64 4.39
C LYS A 212 3.56 1.11 4.36
N PHE A 213 4.49 0.49 5.09
CA PHE A 213 4.57 -0.97 5.19
C PHE A 213 3.26 -1.55 5.73
N VAL A 214 2.72 -0.97 6.81
CA VAL A 214 1.43 -1.41 7.39
C VAL A 214 0.28 -1.23 6.39
N GLU A 215 0.19 -0.07 5.73
CA GLU A 215 -0.86 0.20 4.73
C GLU A 215 -0.86 -0.83 3.59
N GLU A 216 0.31 -1.18 3.09
CA GLU A 216 0.44 -2.15 2.00
C GLU A 216 0.03 -3.58 2.40
N GLN A 217 0.05 -3.95 3.69
CA GLN A 217 -0.39 -5.29 4.12
C GLN A 217 -1.88 -5.54 3.83
N ALA A 218 -2.69 -4.47 3.81
CA ALA A 218 -4.13 -4.58 3.54
C ALA A 218 -4.47 -4.65 2.05
N CYS A 219 -3.57 -4.23 1.16
CA CYS A 219 -3.88 -4.09 -0.27
C CYS A 219 -2.95 -4.83 -1.23
N ILE A 220 -1.70 -5.10 -0.85
CA ILE A 220 -0.70 -5.69 -1.76
C ILE A 220 -0.26 -7.08 -1.26
N PRO A 221 -0.39 -8.15 -2.07
CA PRO A 221 -0.06 -9.51 -1.67
C PRO A 221 1.45 -9.81 -1.77
N TRP A 222 2.30 -8.98 -1.17
CA TRP A 222 3.75 -9.02 -1.38
C TRP A 222 4.41 -10.31 -0.86
N THR A 223 3.97 -10.84 0.29
CA THR A 223 4.50 -12.10 0.83
C THR A 223 4.20 -13.27 -0.08
N ARG A 224 3.00 -13.31 -0.66
CA ARG A 224 2.60 -14.33 -1.62
C ARG A 224 3.37 -14.20 -2.93
N LEU A 225 3.59 -12.98 -3.41
CA LEU A 225 4.44 -12.72 -4.57
C LEU A 225 5.85 -13.26 -4.34
N CYS A 226 6.45 -12.93 -3.19
CA CYS A 226 7.79 -13.43 -2.84
C CYS A 226 7.79 -14.95 -2.71
N ALA A 227 6.80 -15.54 -2.04
CA ALA A 227 6.69 -16.99 -1.90
C ALA A 227 6.49 -17.71 -3.24
N ALA A 228 5.79 -17.11 -4.20
CA ALA A 228 5.59 -17.68 -5.53
C ALA A 228 6.92 -17.81 -6.31
N ALA A 229 7.91 -16.96 -6.03
CA ALA A 229 9.24 -17.09 -6.62
C ALA A 229 9.98 -18.36 -6.20
N ALA A 230 9.62 -19.00 -5.09
CA ALA A 230 10.22 -20.27 -4.69
C ALA A 230 9.94 -21.41 -5.69
N LYS A 231 8.95 -21.25 -6.58
CA LYS A 231 8.63 -22.21 -7.64
C LYS A 231 9.53 -22.08 -8.88
N HIS A 232 10.39 -21.06 -8.91
CA HIS A 232 11.20 -20.70 -10.06
C HIS A 232 12.68 -20.77 -9.71
N GLU A 233 13.43 -21.52 -10.50
CA GLU A 233 14.88 -21.59 -10.39
C GLU A 233 15.52 -20.21 -10.61
N PRO A 234 16.61 -19.87 -9.89
CA PRO A 234 17.35 -18.64 -10.15
C PRO A 234 17.76 -18.51 -11.62
N GLY A 235 17.39 -17.40 -12.26
CA GLY A 235 17.68 -17.14 -13.67
C GLY A 235 16.68 -17.75 -14.65
N SER A 236 15.56 -18.33 -14.18
CA SER A 236 14.46 -18.68 -15.08
C SER A 236 13.90 -17.40 -15.75
N PRO A 237 13.44 -17.47 -17.02
CA PRO A 237 12.89 -16.30 -17.72
C PRO A 237 11.78 -15.60 -16.95
N THR A 238 10.89 -16.38 -16.30
CA THR A 238 9.79 -15.88 -15.48
C THR A 238 10.26 -15.11 -14.26
N LEU A 239 11.25 -15.63 -13.53
CA LEU A 239 11.79 -14.92 -12.37
C LEU A 239 12.58 -13.69 -12.81
N THR A 240 13.37 -13.79 -13.87
CA THR A 240 14.19 -12.68 -14.38
C THR A 240 13.33 -11.49 -14.80
N VAL A 241 12.26 -11.70 -15.56
CA VAL A 241 11.39 -10.57 -15.94
C VAL A 241 10.72 -9.92 -14.72
N VAL A 242 10.31 -10.70 -13.72
CA VAL A 242 9.72 -10.16 -12.49
C VAL A 242 10.76 -9.38 -11.67
N GLU A 243 11.97 -9.90 -11.53
CA GLU A 243 13.09 -9.22 -10.87
C GLU A 243 13.43 -7.87 -11.54
N GLN A 244 13.41 -7.82 -12.88
CA GLN A 244 13.64 -6.60 -13.65
C GLN A 244 12.50 -5.56 -13.46
N MET A 245 11.25 -6.02 -13.44
CA MET A 245 10.09 -5.13 -13.49
C MET A 245 9.63 -4.61 -12.14
N LEU A 246 9.90 -5.31 -11.03
CA LEU A 246 9.48 -4.87 -9.69
C LEU A 246 10.04 -3.50 -9.30
N PRO A 247 11.34 -3.19 -9.48
CA PRO A 247 11.89 -1.86 -9.18
C PRO A 247 11.25 -0.74 -9.99
N LEU A 248 10.76 -1.04 -11.20
CA LEU A 248 10.17 -0.07 -12.13
C LEU A 248 8.70 0.24 -11.85
N SER A 249 8.05 -0.54 -10.98
CA SER A 249 6.59 -0.48 -10.81
C SER A 249 6.08 0.91 -10.40
N HIS A 250 6.83 1.62 -9.56
CA HIS A 250 6.43 2.95 -9.11
C HIS A 250 6.53 4.01 -10.23
N GLU A 251 7.57 3.97 -11.04
CA GLU A 251 7.75 4.91 -12.17
C GLU A 251 6.75 4.64 -13.29
N ILE A 252 6.44 3.36 -13.55
CA ILE A 252 5.34 2.97 -14.44
C ILE A 252 4.02 3.56 -13.91
N ALA A 253 3.74 3.42 -12.62
CA ALA A 253 2.52 3.97 -12.01
C ALA A 253 2.43 5.50 -12.15
N LYS A 254 3.53 6.24 -11.92
CA LYS A 254 3.57 7.71 -12.11
C LYS A 254 3.30 8.11 -13.56
N THR A 255 3.89 7.37 -14.50
CA THR A 255 3.74 7.63 -15.94
C THR A 255 2.29 7.44 -16.38
N VAL A 256 1.69 6.30 -16.01
CA VAL A 256 0.29 5.99 -16.28
C VAL A 256 -0.64 7.00 -15.63
N TYR A 257 -0.41 7.35 -14.36
CA TYR A 257 -1.20 8.37 -13.67
C TYR A 257 -1.14 9.73 -14.39
N SER A 258 0.04 10.15 -14.86
CA SER A 258 0.21 11.39 -15.62
C SER A 258 -0.52 11.37 -16.95
N GLN A 259 -0.61 10.21 -17.61
CA GLN A 259 -1.43 10.01 -18.81
C GLN A 259 -2.93 10.08 -18.46
N CYS A 260 -3.37 9.46 -17.36
CA CYS A 260 -4.76 9.51 -16.90
C CYS A 260 -5.25 10.93 -16.59
N ILE A 261 -4.44 11.78 -15.95
CA ILE A 261 -4.81 13.19 -15.71
C ILE A 261 -5.12 13.90 -17.04
N LYS A 262 -4.33 13.63 -18.09
CA LYS A 262 -4.52 14.25 -19.40
C LYS A 262 -5.78 13.74 -20.12
N LEU A 263 -6.09 12.45 -19.96
CA LEU A 263 -7.28 11.84 -20.58
C LEU A 263 -8.58 12.19 -19.83
N PHE A 264 -8.50 12.39 -18.52
CA PHE A 264 -9.65 12.64 -17.64
C PHE A 264 -9.49 13.92 -16.82
N PRO A 265 -9.24 15.09 -17.45
CA PRO A 265 -8.90 16.33 -16.74
C PRO A 265 -10.03 16.87 -15.85
N HIS A 266 -11.28 16.43 -16.11
CA HIS A 266 -12.46 16.86 -15.38
C HIS A 266 -13.05 15.75 -14.48
N HIS A 267 -12.40 14.59 -14.36
CA HIS A 267 -12.89 13.54 -13.49
C HIS A 267 -12.80 13.97 -12.02
N GLN A 268 -13.91 13.83 -11.32
CA GLN A 268 -14.07 14.14 -9.91
C GLN A 268 -14.66 12.92 -9.22
N SER A 269 -13.96 12.45 -8.20
CA SER A 269 -14.43 11.42 -7.29
C SER A 269 -15.01 12.10 -6.03
N ARG A 270 -15.64 11.35 -5.13
CA ARG A 270 -16.03 11.85 -3.79
C ARG A 270 -14.83 12.30 -2.94
N ARG A 271 -13.61 11.91 -3.33
CA ARG A 271 -12.37 12.31 -2.67
C ARG A 271 -11.71 13.52 -3.33
N GLY A 272 -12.31 14.06 -4.41
CA GLY A 272 -11.79 15.16 -5.20
C GLY A 272 -11.30 14.75 -6.60
N GLY A 273 -10.59 15.65 -7.25
CA GLY A 273 -10.10 15.50 -8.62
C GLY A 273 -8.84 14.66 -8.69
N LEU A 274 -8.51 14.14 -9.87
CA LEU A 274 -7.29 13.34 -10.05
C LEU A 274 -6.03 14.08 -9.61
N SER A 275 -5.97 15.40 -9.79
CA SER A 275 -4.86 16.26 -9.41
C SER A 275 -4.74 16.52 -7.90
N ASP A 276 -5.73 16.13 -7.09
CA ASP A 276 -5.67 16.34 -5.65
C ASP A 276 -4.67 15.37 -5.03
N LEU A 277 -3.83 15.85 -4.10
CA LEU A 277 -2.75 15.05 -3.50
C LEU A 277 -3.24 13.73 -2.88
N GLY A 278 -4.43 13.74 -2.29
CA GLY A 278 -5.05 12.53 -1.72
C GLY A 278 -5.47 11.51 -2.77
N VAL A 279 -6.00 11.96 -3.91
CA VAL A 279 -6.43 11.10 -5.02
C VAL A 279 -5.23 10.60 -5.81
N THR A 280 -4.21 11.45 -5.97
CA THR A 280 -2.90 11.10 -6.55
C THR A 280 -2.28 9.91 -5.82
N ALA A 281 -2.12 10.03 -4.50
CA ALA A 281 -1.51 8.98 -3.69
C ALA A 281 -2.30 7.67 -3.75
N SER A 282 -3.64 7.72 -3.66
CA SER A 282 -4.47 6.51 -3.74
C SER A 282 -4.42 5.86 -5.12
N THR A 283 -4.39 6.65 -6.19
CA THR A 283 -4.34 6.13 -7.57
C THR A 283 -3.01 5.45 -7.85
N ILE A 284 -1.89 6.07 -7.46
CA ILE A 284 -0.57 5.46 -7.58
C ILE A 284 -0.49 4.16 -6.76
N ARG A 285 -1.07 4.12 -5.56
CA ARG A 285 -1.14 2.89 -4.75
C ARG A 285 -1.91 1.79 -5.49
N ASP A 286 -3.07 2.09 -6.06
CA ASP A 286 -3.88 1.11 -6.80
C ASP A 286 -3.16 0.61 -8.07
N LEU A 287 -2.46 1.48 -8.81
CA LEU A 287 -1.62 1.07 -9.95
C LEU A 287 -0.49 0.12 -9.53
N ASN A 288 0.14 0.37 -8.38
CA ASN A 288 1.16 -0.55 -7.83
C ASN A 288 0.55 -1.88 -7.38
N MET A 289 -0.66 -1.86 -6.81
CA MET A 289 -1.40 -3.06 -6.47
C MET A 289 -1.70 -3.90 -7.72
N PHE A 290 -2.18 -3.28 -8.81
CA PHE A 290 -2.48 -3.97 -10.07
C PHE A 290 -1.22 -4.65 -10.65
N GLN A 291 -0.09 -3.96 -10.67
CA GLN A 291 1.19 -4.55 -11.12
C GLN A 291 1.62 -5.72 -10.23
N SER A 292 1.42 -5.61 -8.91
CA SER A 292 1.77 -6.69 -7.98
C SER A 292 0.92 -7.95 -8.24
N TYR A 293 -0.36 -7.77 -8.55
CA TYR A 293 -1.23 -8.88 -8.96
C TYR A 293 -0.84 -9.46 -10.32
N LEU A 294 -0.43 -8.62 -11.29
CA LEU A 294 0.09 -9.09 -12.58
C LEU A 294 1.29 -10.01 -12.39
N TRP A 295 2.31 -9.56 -11.63
CA TRP A 295 3.52 -10.35 -11.40
C TRP A 295 3.25 -11.62 -10.59
N LEU A 296 2.28 -11.58 -9.69
CA LEU A 296 1.85 -12.78 -8.98
C LEU A 296 1.18 -13.78 -9.93
N CYS A 297 0.36 -13.32 -10.87
CA CYS A 297 -0.24 -14.19 -11.89
C CYS A 297 0.81 -14.79 -12.82
N VAL A 298 1.86 -14.04 -13.16
CA VAL A 298 3.00 -14.52 -13.96
C VAL A 298 3.76 -15.61 -13.18
N LEU A 299 4.12 -15.38 -11.92
CA LEU A 299 4.84 -16.37 -11.10
C LEU A 299 4.01 -17.62 -10.76
N GLU A 300 2.70 -17.49 -10.59
CA GLU A 300 1.81 -18.62 -10.32
C GLU A 300 1.22 -19.27 -11.58
N GLU A 301 1.51 -18.70 -12.75
CA GLU A 301 0.96 -19.09 -14.04
C GLU A 301 -0.58 -19.14 -14.05
N ASN A 302 -1.22 -18.21 -13.33
CA ASN A 302 -2.65 -18.30 -13.05
C ASN A 302 -3.34 -16.92 -12.92
N MET A 303 -4.28 -16.64 -13.83
CA MET A 303 -5.10 -15.41 -13.83
C MET A 303 -6.31 -15.44 -12.88
N GLY A 304 -6.59 -16.57 -12.25
CA GLY A 304 -7.75 -16.77 -11.35
C GLY A 304 -7.78 -15.77 -10.19
N LEU A 305 -6.62 -15.28 -9.75
CA LEU A 305 -6.52 -14.30 -8.67
C LEU A 305 -7.12 -12.95 -9.02
N ILE A 306 -7.03 -12.54 -10.28
CA ILE A 306 -7.67 -11.30 -10.72
C ILE A 306 -9.19 -11.42 -10.56
N LYS A 307 -9.76 -12.55 -10.99
CA LYS A 307 -11.20 -12.81 -10.92
C LYS A 307 -11.70 -12.96 -9.49
N ASN A 308 -10.94 -13.65 -8.64
CA ASN A 308 -11.39 -14.06 -7.31
C ASN A 308 -11.05 -13.05 -6.21
N GLU A 309 -10.04 -12.19 -6.41
CA GLU A 309 -9.58 -11.25 -5.38
C GLU A 309 -9.65 -9.80 -5.85
N LEU A 310 -9.00 -9.46 -6.98
CA LEU A 310 -8.85 -8.06 -7.38
C LEU A 310 -10.16 -7.44 -7.94
N ILE A 311 -10.86 -8.14 -8.83
CA ILE A 311 -12.13 -7.66 -9.38
C ILE A 311 -13.18 -7.41 -8.28
N PRO A 312 -13.45 -8.36 -7.35
CA PRO A 312 -14.38 -8.11 -6.25
C PRO A 312 -13.99 -6.90 -5.42
N LEU A 313 -12.68 -6.68 -5.19
CA LEU A 313 -12.19 -5.48 -4.51
C LEU A 313 -12.58 -4.20 -5.27
N CYS A 314 -12.25 -4.14 -6.57
CA CYS A 314 -12.53 -2.97 -7.41
C CYS A 314 -14.03 -2.68 -7.52
N VAL A 315 -14.84 -3.73 -7.73
CA VAL A 315 -16.31 -3.64 -7.82
C VAL A 315 -16.90 -3.04 -6.56
N MET A 316 -16.34 -3.37 -5.40
CA MET A 316 -16.77 -2.81 -4.12
C MET A 316 -16.28 -1.36 -3.93
N VAL A 317 -15.01 -1.08 -4.21
CA VAL A 317 -14.36 0.16 -3.74
C VAL A 317 -14.50 1.30 -4.72
N PHE A 318 -14.56 1.09 -6.04
CA PHE A 318 -14.59 2.20 -6.98
C PHE A 318 -15.94 2.94 -7.05
N PRO A 319 -17.09 2.25 -7.06
CA PRO A 319 -18.38 2.92 -6.86
C PRO A 319 -18.41 3.66 -5.52
N SER A 320 -17.67 3.11 -4.54
CA SER A 320 -17.23 3.70 -3.25
C SER A 320 -17.20 5.21 -3.17
N VAL A 321 -16.43 5.66 -4.14
CA VAL A 321 -15.78 6.95 -4.20
C VAL A 321 -16.16 7.65 -5.49
N ASP A 322 -17.16 7.13 -6.22
CA ASP A 322 -17.60 7.69 -7.51
C ASP A 322 -16.46 7.72 -8.56
N VAL A 323 -15.65 6.66 -8.58
CA VAL A 323 -14.66 6.44 -9.64
C VAL A 323 -15.38 5.83 -10.85
N ALA A 324 -15.26 6.49 -11.99
CA ALA A 324 -15.90 6.10 -13.23
C ALA A 324 -15.31 4.79 -13.79
N TRP A 325 -16.15 3.89 -14.31
CA TRP A 325 -15.70 2.62 -14.87
C TRP A 325 -14.82 2.80 -16.10
N GLU A 326 -15.09 3.83 -16.89
CA GLU A 326 -14.29 4.22 -18.05
C GLU A 326 -12.87 4.58 -17.64
N LEU A 327 -12.73 5.33 -16.53
CA LEU A 327 -11.41 5.65 -15.97
C LEU A 327 -10.69 4.38 -15.56
N VAL A 328 -11.35 3.44 -14.88
CA VAL A 328 -10.73 2.17 -14.45
C VAL A 328 -10.30 1.31 -15.65
N ARG A 329 -11.16 1.20 -16.66
CA ARG A 329 -10.87 0.47 -17.91
C ARG A 329 -9.66 1.06 -18.62
N ASP A 330 -9.70 2.37 -18.88
CA ASP A 330 -8.68 3.03 -19.69
C ASP A 330 -7.36 3.12 -18.92
N MET A 331 -7.40 3.32 -17.60
CA MET A 331 -6.22 3.22 -16.73
C MET A 331 -5.59 1.82 -16.73
N THR A 332 -6.40 0.76 -16.71
CA THR A 332 -5.88 -0.62 -16.79
C THR A 332 -5.20 -0.86 -18.12
N LYS A 333 -5.81 -0.41 -19.22
CA LYS A 333 -5.22 -0.49 -20.56
C LYS A 333 -3.91 0.29 -20.66
N LEU A 334 -3.87 1.53 -20.17
CA LEU A 334 -2.63 2.32 -20.13
C LEU A 334 -1.55 1.60 -19.32
N LEU A 335 -1.90 1.06 -18.15
CA LEU A 335 -0.96 0.33 -17.31
C LEU A 335 -0.37 -0.88 -18.01
N MET A 336 -1.20 -1.71 -18.65
CA MET A 336 -0.74 -2.91 -19.34
C MET A 336 0.17 -2.58 -20.53
N ASN A 337 -0.16 -1.52 -21.29
CA ASN A 337 0.69 -1.04 -22.37
C ASN A 337 2.03 -0.48 -21.87
N GLU A 338 2.01 0.31 -20.81
CA GLU A 338 3.23 0.87 -20.20
C GLU A 338 4.12 -0.25 -19.66
N VAL A 339 3.56 -1.24 -18.96
CA VAL A 339 4.30 -2.43 -18.52
C VAL A 339 4.98 -3.13 -19.71
N LEU A 340 4.25 -3.40 -20.80
CA LEU A 340 4.82 -4.05 -21.99
C LEU A 340 5.87 -3.19 -22.72
N ALA A 341 5.85 -1.87 -22.55
CA ALA A 341 6.85 -0.98 -23.12
C ALA A 341 8.20 -1.12 -22.40
N TYR A 342 8.19 -1.36 -21.09
CA TYR A 342 9.39 -1.58 -20.27
C TYR A 342 9.91 -3.02 -20.30
N VAL A 343 9.06 -4.01 -20.57
CA VAL A 343 9.48 -5.41 -20.70
C VAL A 343 10.42 -5.57 -21.91
N GLU A 344 11.59 -6.17 -21.69
CA GLU A 344 12.56 -6.45 -22.76
C GLU A 344 11.92 -7.33 -23.85
N PRO A 345 12.26 -7.13 -25.14
CA PRO A 345 11.64 -7.84 -26.26
C PRO A 345 11.58 -9.36 -26.09
N ASP A 346 12.63 -9.96 -25.54
CA ASP A 346 12.76 -11.41 -25.36
C ASP A 346 11.77 -11.97 -24.32
N PHE A 347 11.35 -11.15 -23.35
CA PHE A 347 10.37 -11.53 -22.32
C PHE A 347 8.93 -11.14 -22.68
N LYS A 348 8.69 -10.35 -23.74
CA LYS A 348 7.32 -9.95 -24.14
C LYS A 348 6.38 -11.13 -24.39
N PRO A 349 6.78 -12.21 -25.10
CA PRO A 349 5.89 -13.36 -25.32
C PRO A 349 5.41 -14.02 -24.02
N LEU A 350 6.23 -13.95 -22.95
CA LEU A 350 5.90 -14.50 -21.65
C LEU A 350 4.86 -13.65 -20.91
N VAL A 351 4.98 -12.33 -20.98
CA VAL A 351 4.14 -11.39 -20.22
C VAL A 351 2.83 -11.05 -20.94
N LEU A 352 2.84 -11.04 -22.28
CA LEU A 352 1.72 -10.62 -23.12
C LEU A 352 0.38 -11.33 -22.82
N PRO A 353 0.32 -12.65 -22.56
CA PRO A 353 -0.94 -13.31 -22.26
C PRO A 353 -1.59 -12.78 -20.97
N TYR A 354 -0.78 -12.44 -19.96
CA TYR A 354 -1.26 -11.94 -18.68
C TYR A 354 -1.76 -10.50 -18.78
N THR A 355 -1.05 -9.65 -19.52
CA THR A 355 -1.48 -8.26 -19.73
C THR A 355 -2.76 -8.18 -20.56
N GLN A 356 -2.86 -8.95 -21.64
CA GLN A 356 -4.09 -9.06 -22.44
C GLN A 356 -5.27 -9.58 -21.62
N ALA A 357 -5.06 -10.62 -20.82
CA ALA A 357 -6.10 -11.16 -19.95
C ALA A 357 -6.54 -10.13 -18.90
N MET A 358 -5.61 -9.34 -18.34
CA MET A 358 -5.94 -8.26 -17.41
C MET A 358 -6.78 -7.16 -18.09
N GLU A 359 -6.41 -6.71 -19.29
CA GLU A 359 -7.21 -5.75 -20.05
C GLU A 359 -8.63 -6.27 -20.33
N GLN A 360 -8.77 -7.50 -20.83
CA GLN A 360 -10.07 -8.12 -21.12
C GLN A 360 -10.93 -8.27 -19.87
N LEU A 361 -10.32 -8.60 -18.73
CA LEU A 361 -11.05 -8.77 -17.48
C LEU A 361 -11.65 -7.47 -16.98
N PHE A 362 -10.97 -6.35 -17.21
CA PHE A 362 -11.38 -5.00 -16.81
C PHE A 362 -12.18 -4.23 -17.87
N SER A 363 -12.16 -4.66 -19.15
CA SER A 363 -12.93 -4.01 -20.22
C SER A 363 -14.44 -4.02 -19.97
N ASN A 364 -14.93 -5.04 -19.27
CA ASN A 364 -16.34 -5.27 -19.00
C ASN A 364 -16.66 -5.21 -17.48
N LEU A 365 -15.86 -4.47 -16.71
CA LEU A 365 -15.98 -4.45 -15.25
C LEU A 365 -17.34 -3.92 -14.78
N GLU A 366 -17.91 -2.95 -15.49
CA GLU A 366 -19.22 -2.37 -15.20
C GLU A 366 -20.34 -3.42 -15.23
N MET A 367 -20.41 -4.25 -16.28
CA MET A 367 -21.41 -5.32 -16.37
C MET A 367 -21.25 -6.34 -15.24
N LYS A 368 -20.01 -6.72 -14.92
CA LYS A 368 -19.72 -7.62 -13.79
C LYS A 368 -20.10 -6.98 -12.45
N ALA A 369 -19.91 -5.67 -12.29
CA ALA A 369 -20.31 -4.94 -11.10
C ALA A 369 -21.83 -4.94 -10.94
N ALA A 370 -22.57 -4.80 -12.04
CA ALA A 370 -24.03 -4.88 -12.06
C ALA A 370 -24.54 -6.31 -11.70
N GLU A 371 -23.92 -7.36 -12.25
CA GLU A 371 -24.24 -8.76 -11.94
C GLU A 371 -23.97 -9.10 -10.47
N LEU A 372 -22.80 -8.72 -9.95
CA LEU A 372 -22.44 -8.92 -8.55
C LEU A 372 -23.36 -8.13 -7.60
N SER A 373 -23.71 -6.90 -7.97
CA SER A 373 -24.65 -6.07 -7.19
C SER A 373 -26.08 -6.62 -7.22
N ALA A 374 -26.52 -7.19 -8.35
CA ALA A 374 -27.81 -7.84 -8.47
C ALA A 374 -27.88 -9.15 -7.67
N GLY A 375 -26.83 -9.97 -7.73
CA GLY A 375 -26.68 -11.16 -6.90
C GLY A 375 -26.69 -10.83 -5.40
N PHE A 376 -26.05 -9.72 -5.01
CA PHE A 376 -26.02 -9.26 -3.61
C PHE A 376 -27.39 -8.75 -3.14
N LYS A 377 -28.10 -7.97 -3.98
CA LYS A 377 -29.47 -7.54 -3.68
C LYS A 377 -30.43 -8.72 -3.52
N LYS A 378 -30.28 -9.75 -4.37
CA LYS A 378 -31.05 -10.99 -4.29
C LYS A 378 -30.75 -11.78 -3.01
N PHE A 379 -29.47 -11.97 -2.66
CA PHE A 379 -29.07 -12.64 -1.42
C PHE A 379 -29.60 -11.92 -0.16
N VAL A 380 -29.57 -10.59 -0.14
CA VAL A 380 -30.12 -9.78 0.97
C VAL A 380 -31.65 -9.90 1.03
N ALA A 381 -32.35 -9.87 -0.10
CA ALA A 381 -33.80 -10.06 -0.16
C ALA A 381 -34.20 -11.46 0.35
N ASP A 382 -33.54 -12.52 -0.14
CA ASP A 382 -33.79 -13.91 0.26
C ASP A 382 -33.49 -14.13 1.76
N SER A 383 -32.45 -13.46 2.30
CA SER A 383 -32.11 -13.51 3.72
C SER A 383 -33.15 -12.77 4.59
N MET A 384 -33.75 -11.70 4.10
CA MET A 384 -34.81 -10.95 4.80
C MET A 384 -36.15 -11.71 4.77
N GLU A 385 -36.48 -12.40 3.68
CA GLU A 385 -37.66 -13.26 3.60
C GLU A 385 -37.54 -14.50 4.51
N SER A 386 -36.34 -15.09 4.63
CA SER A 386 -36.10 -16.21 5.55
C SER A 386 -36.28 -15.86 7.03
N HIS A 387 -36.07 -14.59 7.41
CA HIS A 387 -36.34 -14.10 8.76
C HIS A 387 -37.81 -13.68 8.98
N ALA A 388 -38.55 -13.34 7.92
CA ALA A 388 -39.98 -13.07 8.00
C ALA A 388 -40.83 -14.35 8.11
N LEU A 389 -40.32 -15.49 7.62
CA LEU A 389 -40.98 -16.80 7.67
C LEU A 389 -40.59 -17.66 8.89
N GLY A 390 -39.75 -17.14 9.79
CA GLY A 390 -39.29 -17.81 11.01
C GLY A 390 -39.87 -17.25 12.31
N VAL A 391 -40.91 -16.42 12.22
CA VAL A 391 -41.69 -15.94 13.37
C VAL A 391 -43.13 -16.43 13.22
N GLU A 392 -43.34 -17.69 13.53
CA GLU A 392 -44.58 -18.20 14.16
C GLU A 392 -44.21 -19.09 15.34
#